data_AF-A0A8R1TTC1-F1
#
_entry.id   AF-A0A8R1TTC1-F1
#
_cell.length_a   1.000
_cell.length_b   1.000
_cell.length_c   1.000
_cell.angle_alpha   90.00
_cell.angle_beta   90.00
_cell.angle_gamma   90.00
#
_symmetry.space_group_name_H-M   'P 1'
#
loop_
_entity.id
_entity.type
_entity.pdbx_description
1 polymer ?
#
loop_
_entity_poly.entity_id
_entity_poly.type
_entity_poly.pdbx_seq_one_letter_code
_entity_poly.pdbx_strand_id
1 'polypeptide(L)'
;LPHINVTTNRRGSKDAVIFDIFHNGQPVEAVVVGSKITLSFIPYYAIPPVYMSVKKCQVEPIGSLYEWERDPLTIIQDGCQADHVGLVCPPQKTEYGIRITAESFPYQTTSRVQYSCLVRICPFAPCPVEICDEVEGCGNTNLLSDTFGLRIKRQVTIEQIRSALAANPDLQRQIRLLNRFGTQSQTTSEMQQQLIELGGDHVVKKQLVVVNSEDELRYYVRTGDLP
;
A
#
# COMPACT_ATOMS: atom_id res chain seq x y z
N LEU A 1 15.23 12.15 -45.79
CA LEU A 1 14.18 12.10 -44.75
C LEU A 1 14.48 10.93 -43.83
N PRO A 2 15.01 11.17 -42.62
CA PRO A 2 14.94 10.18 -41.55
C PRO A 2 14.27 10.73 -40.29
N HIS A 3 13.58 9.83 -39.60
CA HIS A 3 12.73 10.06 -38.44
C HIS A 3 13.50 10.62 -37.23
N ILE A 4 12.91 11.64 -36.60
CA ILE A 4 13.33 12.15 -35.29
C ILE A 4 12.89 11.13 -34.24
N ASN A 5 13.85 10.36 -33.72
CA ASN A 5 13.68 9.58 -32.50
C ASN A 5 13.55 10.53 -31.31
N VAL A 6 12.32 10.71 -30.82
CA VAL A 6 12.07 11.30 -29.50
C VAL A 6 12.40 10.23 -28.46
N THR A 7 13.65 10.24 -27.99
CA THR A 7 14.04 9.56 -26.75
C THR A 7 13.40 10.30 -25.59
N THR A 8 12.27 9.78 -25.12
CA THR A 8 11.68 10.14 -23.82
C THR A 8 12.68 9.88 -22.71
N ASN A 9 13.20 10.96 -22.13
CA ASN A 9 13.92 10.98 -20.87
C ASN A 9 13.05 10.38 -19.75
N ARG A 10 13.14 9.07 -19.53
CA ARG A 10 12.83 8.47 -18.22
C ARG A 10 13.95 8.86 -17.25
N ARG A 11 13.95 10.11 -16.80
CA ARG A 11 14.61 10.47 -15.54
C ARG A 11 13.88 9.70 -14.46
N GLY A 12 14.56 8.75 -13.84
CA GLY A 12 14.00 7.85 -12.84
C GLY A 12 13.16 8.61 -11.82
N SER A 13 11.84 8.41 -11.90
CA SER A 13 10.92 8.72 -10.82
C SER A 13 11.42 7.94 -9.62
N LYS A 14 12.08 8.60 -8.67
CA LYS A 14 12.16 8.07 -7.31
C LYS A 14 10.72 7.73 -6.91
N ASP A 15 10.49 6.51 -6.43
CA ASP A 15 9.15 5.98 -6.19
C ASP A 15 8.34 6.97 -5.35
N ALA A 16 7.41 7.68 -5.99
CA ALA A 16 6.62 8.73 -5.37
C ALA A 16 5.74 8.18 -4.23
N VAL A 17 5.44 6.88 -4.30
CA VAL A 17 4.67 6.12 -3.33
C VAL A 17 5.41 4.83 -3.02
N ILE A 18 5.70 4.61 -1.74
CA ILE A 18 6.21 3.36 -1.19
C ILE A 18 5.02 2.40 -1.05
N PHE A 19 5.16 1.19 -1.60
CA PHE A 19 4.14 0.15 -1.54
C PHE A 19 4.70 -1.11 -0.87
N ASP A 20 4.12 -1.48 0.27
CA ASP A 20 4.46 -2.70 1.01
C ASP A 20 3.20 -3.50 1.39
N ILE A 21 3.40 -4.80 1.59
CA ILE A 21 2.35 -5.74 2.01
C ILE A 21 2.68 -6.23 3.41
N PHE A 22 1.70 -6.13 4.31
CA PHE A 22 1.83 -6.54 5.69
C PHE A 22 0.88 -7.68 6.04
N HIS A 23 1.30 -8.54 6.95
CA HIS A 23 0.46 -9.51 7.63
C HIS A 23 0.75 -9.41 9.14
N ASN A 24 -0.30 -9.29 9.96
CA ASN A 24 -0.17 -9.09 11.42
C ASN A 24 0.80 -7.96 11.83
N GLY A 25 0.86 -6.89 11.03
CA GLY A 25 1.71 -5.72 11.30
C GLY A 25 3.18 -5.86 10.90
N GLN A 26 3.59 -6.98 10.31
CA GLN A 26 4.94 -7.19 9.79
C GLN A 26 4.95 -7.21 8.26
N PRO A 27 5.96 -6.63 7.60
CA PRO A 27 6.10 -6.74 6.16
C PRO A 27 6.38 -8.20 5.79
N VAL A 28 5.72 -8.70 4.75
CA VAL A 28 5.80 -10.10 4.34
C VAL A 28 6.06 -10.24 2.85
N GLU A 29 6.81 -11.28 2.49
CA GLU A 29 7.01 -11.73 1.11
C GLU A 29 6.19 -12.97 0.78
N ALA A 30 5.69 -13.67 1.81
CA ALA A 30 4.87 -14.87 1.67
C ALA A 30 3.78 -14.96 2.74
N VAL A 31 2.63 -15.54 2.39
CA VAL A 31 1.50 -15.81 3.28
C VAL A 31 0.82 -17.12 2.91
N VAL A 32 0.05 -17.68 3.85
CA VAL A 32 -0.85 -18.80 3.55
C VAL A 32 -2.12 -18.25 2.86
N VAL A 33 -2.72 -19.02 1.96
CA VAL A 33 -4.07 -18.75 1.42
C VAL A 33 -5.06 -18.41 2.55
N GLY A 34 -5.94 -17.43 2.33
CA GLY A 34 -6.94 -16.98 3.30
C GLY A 34 -6.39 -16.04 4.39
N SER A 35 -5.09 -15.73 4.35
CA SER A 35 -4.49 -14.78 5.29
C SER A 35 -4.98 -13.37 5.02
N LYS A 36 -5.35 -12.67 6.10
CA LYS A 36 -5.64 -11.23 6.04
C LYS A 36 -4.34 -10.44 5.83
N ILE A 37 -4.22 -9.77 4.69
CA ILE A 37 -3.10 -8.91 4.32
C ILE A 37 -3.51 -7.44 4.29
N THR A 38 -2.53 -6.55 4.44
CA THR A 38 -2.72 -5.11 4.34
C THR A 38 -1.78 -4.54 3.27
N LEU A 39 -2.35 -4.03 2.19
CA LEU A 39 -1.64 -3.25 1.17
C LEU A 39 -1.46 -1.83 1.71
N SER A 40 -0.23 -1.36 1.87
CA SER A 40 0.09 -0.05 2.46
C SER A 40 0.76 0.85 1.44
N PHE A 41 0.24 2.05 1.28
CA PHE A 41 0.71 3.07 0.33
C PHE A 41 1.10 4.33 1.10
N ILE A 42 2.40 4.62 1.13
CA ILE A 42 2.97 5.75 1.88
C ILE A 42 3.63 6.69 0.87
N PRO A 43 3.33 8.00 0.87
CA PRO A 43 3.97 8.94 -0.03
C PRO A 43 5.44 9.14 0.35
N TYR A 44 6.30 9.35 -0.64
CA TYR A 44 7.74 9.53 -0.41
C TYR A 44 8.06 10.76 0.46
N TYR A 45 7.34 11.85 0.24
CA TYR A 45 7.30 12.99 1.15
C TYR A 45 6.07 12.88 2.03
N ALA A 46 6.10 13.37 3.27
CA ALA A 46 4.85 13.41 4.05
C ALA A 46 4.00 14.58 3.59
N ILE A 47 3.19 14.23 2.63
CA ILE A 47 1.98 14.93 2.32
C ILE A 47 0.86 14.29 3.15
N PRO A 48 -0.13 15.08 3.62
CA PRO A 48 -1.30 14.53 4.28
C PRO A 48 -2.03 13.50 3.38
N PRO A 49 -2.52 12.37 3.92
CA PRO A 49 -3.20 11.33 3.13
C PRO A 49 -4.48 11.77 2.41
N VAL A 50 -5.01 12.95 2.75
CA VAL A 50 -6.14 13.56 2.03
C VAL A 50 -5.80 13.91 0.58
N TYR A 51 -4.52 14.08 0.25
CA TYR A 51 -4.04 14.33 -1.11
C TYR A 51 -3.72 13.06 -1.90
N MET A 52 -4.00 11.88 -1.31
CA MET A 52 -3.79 10.59 -1.97
C MET A 52 -5.13 9.89 -2.20
N SER A 53 -5.19 9.05 -3.23
CA SER A 53 -6.30 8.15 -3.50
C SER A 53 -5.78 6.90 -4.22
N VAL A 54 -6.25 5.71 -3.84
CA VAL A 54 -6.01 4.49 -4.61
C VAL A 54 -7.19 4.32 -5.55
N LYS A 55 -6.95 4.34 -6.86
CA LYS A 55 -8.01 4.29 -7.88
C LYS A 55 -8.29 2.88 -8.37
N LYS A 56 -7.25 2.07 -8.55
CA LYS A 56 -7.39 0.69 -9.03
C LYS A 56 -6.34 -0.19 -8.37
N CYS A 57 -6.70 -1.43 -8.07
CA CYS A 57 -5.74 -2.48 -7.73
C CYS A 57 -6.15 -3.76 -8.44
N GLN A 58 -5.16 -4.48 -8.95
CA GLN A 58 -5.34 -5.80 -9.55
C GLN A 58 -4.23 -6.75 -9.10
N VAL A 59 -4.53 -8.04 -9.15
CA VAL A 59 -3.59 -9.12 -8.85
C VAL A 59 -3.43 -9.95 -10.11
N GLU A 60 -2.21 -10.22 -10.52
CA GLU A 60 -1.90 -11.08 -11.67
C GLU A 60 -0.96 -12.22 -11.25
N PRO A 61 -1.11 -13.43 -11.80
CA PRO A 61 -0.20 -14.52 -11.49
C PRO A 61 1.14 -14.33 -12.22
N ILE A 62 2.21 -14.79 -11.58
CA ILE A 62 3.54 -14.80 -12.16
C ILE A 62 3.89 -16.24 -12.52
N GLY A 63 4.18 -16.47 -13.81
CA GLY A 63 4.58 -17.80 -14.29
C GLY A 63 3.44 -18.80 -14.41
N SER A 64 2.20 -18.32 -14.58
CA SER A 64 1.05 -19.21 -14.82
C SER A 64 1.23 -20.06 -16.09
N LEU A 65 0.90 -21.34 -15.96
CA LEU A 65 0.97 -22.34 -17.03
C LEU A 65 -0.09 -22.13 -18.11
N TYR A 66 -1.27 -21.61 -17.73
CA TYR A 66 -2.40 -21.48 -18.64
C TYR A 66 -2.70 -20.03 -18.98
N GLU A 67 -3.05 -19.77 -20.24
CA GLU A 67 -3.34 -18.42 -20.72
C GLU A 67 -4.55 -17.78 -20.02
N TRP A 68 -5.61 -18.57 -19.77
CA TRP A 68 -6.83 -18.10 -19.11
C TRP A 68 -6.63 -17.61 -17.67
N GLU A 69 -5.56 -18.06 -17.02
CA GLU A 69 -5.26 -17.67 -15.65
C GLU A 69 -4.47 -16.35 -15.61
N ARG A 70 -3.86 -15.93 -16.72
CA ARG A 70 -3.03 -14.71 -16.82
C ARG A 70 -3.84 -13.41 -16.75
N ASP A 71 -5.16 -13.49 -16.87
CA ASP A 71 -6.04 -12.33 -16.78
C ASP A 71 -6.00 -11.72 -15.37
N PRO A 72 -5.62 -10.43 -15.22
CA PRO A 72 -5.53 -9.81 -13.91
C PRO A 72 -6.89 -9.70 -13.23
N LEU A 73 -6.97 -10.16 -11.99
CA LEU A 73 -8.17 -10.02 -11.16
C LEU A 73 -8.16 -8.64 -10.51
N THR A 74 -9.11 -7.79 -10.90
CA THR A 74 -9.29 -6.47 -10.29
C THR A 74 -9.93 -6.63 -8.92
N ILE A 75 -9.30 -6.06 -7.88
CA ILE A 75 -9.77 -6.12 -6.49
C ILE A 75 -10.25 -4.76 -5.97
N ILE A 76 -9.77 -3.66 -6.59
CA ILE A 76 -10.28 -2.30 -6.36
C ILE A 76 -10.49 -1.67 -7.72
N GLN A 77 -11.65 -1.05 -7.91
CA GLN A 77 -12.01 -0.30 -9.11
C GLN A 77 -12.66 1.02 -8.69
N ASP A 78 -12.18 2.13 -9.26
CA ASP A 78 -12.61 3.49 -8.95
C ASP A 78 -12.67 3.79 -7.44
N GLY A 79 -11.67 3.30 -6.70
CA GLY A 79 -11.55 3.48 -5.25
C GLY A 79 -12.51 2.64 -4.41
N CYS A 80 -13.30 1.75 -5.00
CA CYS A 80 -14.19 0.84 -4.31
C CYS A 80 -13.79 -0.62 -4.51
N GLN A 81 -14.34 -1.53 -3.69
CA GLN A 81 -14.16 -2.96 -3.90
C GLN A 81 -14.64 -3.30 -5.32
N ALA A 82 -13.79 -4.00 -6.07
CA ALA A 82 -14.26 -4.72 -7.22
C ALA A 82 -14.79 -6.08 -6.72
N ASP A 83 -16.02 -6.42 -7.09
CA ASP A 83 -16.52 -7.78 -6.95
C ASP A 83 -15.51 -8.73 -7.61
N HIS A 84 -15.39 -9.97 -7.15
CA HIS A 84 -14.83 -11.15 -7.84
C HIS A 84 -13.89 -12.01 -6.98
N VAL A 85 -13.26 -11.52 -5.90
CA VAL A 85 -12.33 -12.36 -5.11
C VAL A 85 -12.23 -11.99 -3.63
N GLY A 86 -12.76 -12.85 -2.76
CA GLY A 86 -12.57 -12.80 -1.30
C GLY A 86 -13.00 -11.48 -0.65
N LEU A 87 -12.56 -11.28 0.60
CA LEU A 87 -12.75 -10.01 1.30
C LEU A 87 -11.75 -8.97 0.80
N VAL A 88 -12.21 -7.83 0.28
CA VAL A 88 -11.37 -6.67 -0.05
C VAL A 88 -12.06 -5.39 0.40
N CYS A 89 -11.45 -4.67 1.33
CA CYS A 89 -12.02 -3.44 1.88
C CYS A 89 -11.68 -2.21 1.05
N PRO A 90 -12.59 -1.22 0.97
CA PRO A 90 -12.29 0.06 0.37
C PRO A 90 -11.03 0.71 0.99
N PRO A 91 -10.28 1.53 0.23
CA PRO A 91 -9.08 2.18 0.72
C PRO A 91 -9.38 3.10 1.92
N GLN A 92 -8.64 2.90 3.00
CA GLN A 92 -8.76 3.66 4.24
C GLN A 92 -7.58 4.61 4.40
N LYS A 93 -7.87 5.90 4.66
CA LYS A 93 -6.84 6.86 5.05
C LYS A 93 -6.33 6.52 6.45
N THR A 94 -5.01 6.47 6.60
CA THR A 94 -4.32 6.33 7.88
C THR A 94 -3.66 7.66 8.25
N GLU A 95 -2.86 7.69 9.32
CA GLU A 95 -2.07 8.87 9.69
C GLU A 95 -0.97 9.19 8.65
N TYR A 96 -0.44 8.16 7.97
CA TYR A 96 0.76 8.28 7.13
C TYR A 96 0.54 8.00 5.64
N GLY A 97 -0.63 7.49 5.27
CA GLY A 97 -0.91 7.10 3.88
C GLY A 97 -2.26 6.45 3.73
N ILE A 98 -2.37 5.52 2.80
CA ILE A 98 -3.60 4.75 2.54
C ILE A 98 -3.32 3.27 2.77
N ARG A 99 -4.28 2.55 3.34
CA ARG A 99 -4.22 1.09 3.44
C ARG A 99 -5.46 0.44 2.82
N ILE A 100 -5.27 -0.74 2.25
CA ILE A 100 -6.35 -1.64 1.83
C ILE A 100 -6.16 -2.94 2.60
N THR A 101 -7.24 -3.45 3.18
CA THR A 101 -7.25 -4.77 3.82
C THR A 101 -7.85 -5.76 2.84
N ALA A 102 -7.18 -6.87 2.60
CA ALA A 102 -7.64 -7.91 1.68
C ALA A 102 -7.35 -9.30 2.24
N GLU A 103 -8.06 -10.31 1.76
CA GLU A 103 -7.74 -11.71 1.95
C GLU A 103 -6.84 -12.21 0.82
N SER A 104 -5.77 -12.95 1.16
CA SER A 104 -4.93 -13.60 0.16
C SER A 104 -5.68 -14.77 -0.48
N PHE A 105 -5.55 -14.91 -1.80
CA PHE A 105 -6.19 -15.98 -2.55
C PHE A 105 -5.17 -16.69 -3.45
N PRO A 106 -5.37 -17.98 -3.74
CA PRO A 106 -4.46 -18.74 -4.58
C PRO A 106 -4.77 -18.52 -6.06
N TYR A 107 -3.73 -18.69 -6.87
CA TYR A 107 -3.87 -19.09 -8.27
C TYR A 107 -3.65 -20.61 -8.35
N GLN A 108 -4.21 -21.25 -9.37
CA GLN A 108 -4.18 -22.71 -9.51
C GLN A 108 -2.78 -23.23 -9.85
N THR A 109 -2.02 -22.51 -10.69
CA THR A 109 -0.74 -23.02 -11.21
C THR A 109 0.50 -22.33 -10.67
N THR A 110 0.34 -21.28 -9.88
CA THR A 110 1.46 -20.55 -9.30
C THR A 110 1.15 -19.99 -7.93
N SER A 111 2.11 -20.09 -7.03
CA SER A 111 2.08 -19.42 -5.74
C SER A 111 2.54 -17.96 -5.83
N ARG A 112 3.14 -17.53 -6.95
CA ARG A 112 3.67 -16.16 -7.08
C ARG A 112 2.65 -15.25 -7.73
N VAL A 113 2.30 -14.17 -7.04
CA VAL A 113 1.36 -13.15 -7.55
C VAL A 113 1.99 -11.77 -7.51
N GLN A 114 1.56 -10.89 -8.42
CA GLN A 114 1.94 -9.49 -8.44
C GLN A 114 0.70 -8.63 -8.18
N TYR A 115 0.75 -7.86 -7.10
CA TYR A 115 -0.18 -6.76 -6.87
C TYR A 115 0.28 -5.55 -7.67
N SER A 116 -0.64 -4.94 -8.40
CA SER A 116 -0.41 -3.70 -9.17
C SER A 116 -1.52 -2.71 -8.86
N CYS A 117 -1.17 -1.54 -8.31
CA CYS A 117 -2.13 -0.52 -7.90
C CYS A 117 -1.83 0.83 -8.53
N LEU A 118 -2.88 1.56 -8.90
CA LEU A 118 -2.86 2.93 -9.38
C LEU A 118 -3.15 3.88 -8.21
N VAL A 119 -2.13 4.62 -7.78
CA VAL A 119 -2.22 5.62 -6.70
C VAL A 119 -2.16 7.01 -7.32
N ARG A 120 -3.17 7.82 -7.07
CA ARG A 120 -3.25 9.22 -7.49
C ARG A 120 -2.85 10.13 -6.35
N ILE A 121 -2.00 11.13 -6.65
CA ILE A 121 -1.67 12.24 -5.76
C ILE A 121 -2.23 13.52 -6.36
N CYS A 122 -3.10 14.21 -5.63
CA CYS A 122 -3.77 15.44 -6.07
C CYS A 122 -3.02 16.66 -5.55
N PRO A 123 -2.29 17.42 -6.40
CA PRO A 123 -1.35 18.42 -5.91
C PRO A 123 -2.00 19.75 -5.48
N PHE A 124 -3.20 20.05 -5.96
CA PHE A 124 -3.83 21.38 -5.81
C PHE A 124 -5.03 21.39 -4.87
N ALA A 125 -5.56 20.22 -4.52
CA ALA A 125 -6.69 20.04 -3.63
C ALA A 125 -6.69 18.60 -3.10
N PRO A 126 -7.35 18.33 -1.95
CA PRO A 126 -7.62 16.97 -1.52
C PRO A 126 -8.22 16.13 -2.67
N CYS A 127 -7.81 14.86 -2.75
CA CYS A 127 -8.38 13.99 -3.77
C CYS A 127 -9.88 13.77 -3.55
N PRO A 128 -10.67 13.67 -4.63
CA PRO A 128 -12.09 13.31 -4.54
C PRO A 128 -12.25 12.03 -3.73
N VAL A 129 -13.22 12.04 -2.82
CA VAL A 129 -13.60 10.88 -2.01
C VAL A 129 -14.63 10.09 -2.80
N GLU A 130 -14.33 8.81 -3.02
CA GLU A 130 -15.25 7.88 -3.66
C GLU A 130 -16.23 7.34 -2.61
N ILE A 131 -17.50 7.23 -2.98
CA ILE A 131 -18.55 6.68 -2.13
C ILE A 131 -18.75 5.24 -2.58
N CYS A 132 -18.48 4.29 -1.68
CA CYS A 132 -18.60 2.86 -1.95
C CYS A 132 -19.74 2.27 -1.15
N ASP A 133 -20.32 1.20 -1.66
CA ASP A 133 -21.25 0.37 -0.90
C ASP A 133 -20.54 -0.27 0.31
N GLU A 134 -21.31 -0.58 1.35
CA GLU A 134 -20.78 -1.27 2.53
C GLU A 134 -20.38 -2.70 2.16
N VAL A 135 -19.16 -3.07 2.55
CA VAL A 135 -18.60 -4.41 2.30
C VAL A 135 -18.68 -5.23 3.58
N GLU A 136 -19.37 -6.37 3.54
CA GLU A 136 -19.44 -7.27 4.68
C GLU A 136 -18.03 -7.77 5.08
N GLY A 137 -17.72 -7.79 6.38
CA GLY A 137 -16.39 -8.15 6.89
C GLY A 137 -15.39 -6.99 6.92
N CYS A 138 -15.67 -5.90 6.21
CA CYS A 138 -14.95 -4.65 6.36
C CYS A 138 -15.55 -3.85 7.50
N GLY A 139 -15.03 -4.08 8.70
CA GLY A 139 -15.47 -3.34 9.88
C GLY A 139 -15.41 -1.83 9.62
N ASN A 140 -16.46 -1.12 10.04
CA ASN A 140 -16.51 0.33 9.94
C ASN A 140 -15.30 0.91 10.67
N THR A 141 -14.29 1.35 9.91
CA THR A 141 -13.09 1.97 10.45
C THR A 141 -13.36 3.42 10.85
N ASN A 142 -14.38 3.60 11.68
CA ASN A 142 -14.44 4.66 12.67
C ASN A 142 -13.96 4.17 14.05
N LEU A 143 -13.29 3.00 14.13
CA LEU A 143 -12.67 2.48 15.37
C LEU A 143 -11.50 3.35 15.90
N LEU A 144 -11.07 4.39 15.17
CA LEU A 144 -10.26 5.45 15.77
C LEU A 144 -11.07 6.37 16.71
N SER A 145 -12.42 6.32 16.70
CA SER A 145 -13.29 6.95 17.68
C SER A 145 -13.74 5.99 18.79
N ASP A 146 -13.96 4.70 18.52
CA ASP A 146 -14.48 3.75 19.51
C ASP A 146 -13.39 3.02 20.34
N THR A 147 -12.11 3.06 19.95
CA THR A 147 -11.00 2.50 20.75
C THR A 147 -10.09 3.57 21.39
N PHE A 148 -10.23 4.85 21.02
CA PHE A 148 -9.46 5.97 21.61
C PHE A 148 -10.12 6.63 22.82
N GLY A 149 -11.10 5.95 23.45
CA GLY A 149 -11.67 6.34 24.74
C GLY A 149 -10.75 6.15 25.96
N LEU A 150 -9.54 5.57 25.81
CA LEU A 150 -8.64 5.31 26.93
C LEU A 150 -7.17 5.63 26.60
N ARG A 151 -6.77 6.85 26.99
CA ARG A 151 -5.44 7.22 27.53
C ARG A 151 -4.51 6.03 27.86
N ILE A 152 -3.56 5.64 26.99
CA ILE A 152 -2.35 4.93 27.45
C ILE A 152 -1.15 5.41 26.64
N LYS A 153 -0.43 6.37 27.21
CA LYS A 153 0.98 6.64 26.91
C LYS A 153 1.76 5.33 27.05
N ARG A 154 2.01 4.59 25.97
CA ARG A 154 3.11 3.61 25.96
C ARG A 154 4.40 4.43 26.03
N GLN A 155 5.05 4.44 27.18
CA GLN A 155 6.40 4.99 27.34
C GLN A 155 7.36 4.10 26.54
N VAL A 156 7.57 4.43 25.27
CA VAL A 156 8.69 3.91 24.50
C VAL A 156 9.96 4.50 25.10
N THR A 157 10.93 3.67 25.48
CA THR A 157 12.20 4.19 26.04
C THR A 157 13.01 4.86 24.94
N ILE A 158 13.83 5.86 25.30
CA ILE A 158 14.71 6.57 24.35
C ILE A 158 15.60 5.57 23.57
N GLU A 159 16.00 4.47 24.21
CA GLU A 159 16.79 3.40 23.60
C GLU A 159 16.02 2.61 22.55
N GLN A 160 14.73 2.31 22.79
CA GLN A 160 13.85 1.66 21.81
C GLN A 160 13.58 2.55 20.60
N ILE A 161 13.46 3.86 20.80
CA ILE A 161 13.33 4.82 19.70
C ILE A 161 14.63 4.85 18.88
N ARG A 162 15.80 4.87 19.55
CA ARG A 162 17.10 4.84 18.86
C ARG A 162 17.33 3.55 18.08
N SER A 163 16.96 2.39 18.62
CA SER A 163 17.10 1.11 17.92
C SER A 163 16.16 1.04 16.71
N ALA A 164 14.92 1.50 16.84
CA ALA A 164 13.97 1.57 15.73
C ALA A 164 14.48 2.50 14.61
N LEU A 165 14.98 3.69 14.97
CA LEU A 165 15.53 4.65 14.01
C LEU A 165 16.85 4.20 13.36
N ALA A 166 17.62 3.34 14.02
CA ALA A 166 18.83 2.74 13.46
C ALA A 166 18.49 1.56 12.51
N ALA A 167 17.43 0.81 12.82
CA ALA A 167 16.98 -0.31 12.01
C ALA A 167 16.24 0.13 10.74
N ASN A 168 15.61 1.30 10.76
CA ASN A 168 14.89 1.83 9.60
C ASN A 168 15.15 3.34 9.43
N PRO A 169 16.04 3.74 8.49
CA PRO A 169 16.31 5.16 8.22
C PRO A 169 15.09 5.92 7.70
N ASP A 170 14.07 5.25 7.17
CA ASP A 170 12.83 5.88 6.74
C ASP A 170 11.93 6.31 7.91
N LEU A 171 12.08 5.70 9.10
CA LEU A 171 11.40 6.17 10.32
C LEU A 171 11.87 7.57 10.73
N GLN A 172 13.16 7.90 10.53
CA GLN A 172 13.65 9.26 10.79
C GLN A 172 13.01 10.28 9.85
N ARG A 173 12.74 9.88 8.60
CA ARG A 173 11.99 10.72 7.66
C ARG A 173 10.58 10.91 8.19
N GLN A 174 9.87 9.85 8.55
CA GLN A 174 8.50 9.91 9.09
C GLN A 174 8.38 10.77 10.37
N ILE A 175 9.33 10.71 11.30
CA ILE A 175 9.30 11.53 12.54
C ILE A 175 9.52 13.02 12.24
N ARG A 176 10.44 13.36 11.33
CA ARG A 176 10.62 14.76 10.91
C ARG A 176 9.36 15.34 10.30
N LEU A 177 8.57 14.48 9.67
CA LEU A 177 7.34 14.85 9.00
C LEU A 177 6.20 15.09 10.00
N LEU A 178 6.04 14.24 11.02
CA LEU A 178 5.10 14.44 12.12
C LEU A 178 5.28 15.77 12.83
N ASN A 179 6.53 16.16 13.11
CA ASN A 179 6.84 17.41 13.81
C ASN A 179 6.56 18.67 12.98
N ARG A 180 6.40 18.57 11.66
CA ARG A 180 6.22 19.72 10.77
C ARG A 180 4.76 20.12 10.56
N PHE A 181 3.82 19.19 10.74
CA PHE A 181 2.41 19.35 10.36
C PHE A 181 1.44 19.36 11.53
N GLY A 182 1.89 19.80 12.70
CA GLY A 182 1.01 20.07 13.85
C GLY A 182 -0.18 20.95 13.47
N THR A 183 -1.36 20.34 13.41
CA THR A 183 -2.74 20.87 13.57
C THR A 183 -3.18 22.14 12.82
N GLN A 184 -2.41 22.74 11.90
CA GLN A 184 -2.84 23.95 11.18
C GLN A 184 -2.85 23.81 9.66
N SER A 185 -4.04 24.04 9.11
CA SER A 185 -4.51 23.93 7.71
C SER A 185 -3.86 24.93 6.72
N GLN A 186 -2.59 25.28 6.87
CA GLN A 186 -1.87 26.08 5.87
C GLN A 186 -0.83 25.20 5.19
N THR A 187 -1.05 24.87 3.92
CA THR A 187 -0.04 24.22 3.09
C THR A 187 1.17 25.14 3.03
N THR A 188 2.27 24.76 3.68
CA THR A 188 3.53 25.51 3.56
C THR A 188 3.98 25.48 2.10
N SER A 189 4.73 26.49 1.65
CA SER A 189 5.27 26.52 0.28
C SER A 189 6.04 25.24 -0.07
N GLU A 190 6.73 24.66 0.91
CA GLU A 190 7.42 23.39 0.80
C GLU A 190 6.46 22.20 0.60
N MET A 191 5.35 22.14 1.35
CA MET A 191 4.34 21.10 1.15
C MET A 191 3.72 21.22 -0.25
N GLN A 192 3.43 22.44 -0.70
CA GLN A 192 2.89 22.67 -2.04
C GLN A 192 3.88 22.23 -3.13
N GLN A 193 5.17 22.51 -2.95
CA GLN A 193 6.21 22.05 -3.88
C GLN A 193 6.33 20.51 -3.88
N GLN A 194 6.28 19.86 -2.72
CA GLN A 194 6.28 18.40 -2.60
C GLN A 194 5.04 17.78 -3.26
N LEU A 195 3.87 18.38 -3.07
CA LEU A 195 2.64 17.96 -3.71
C LEU A 195 2.74 18.05 -5.23
N ILE A 196 3.27 19.16 -5.76
CA ILE A 196 3.49 19.35 -7.19
C ILE A 196 4.50 18.33 -7.74
N GLU A 197 5.59 18.06 -7.01
CA GLU A 197 6.61 17.07 -7.40
C GLU A 197 6.06 15.65 -7.45
N LEU A 198 5.18 15.29 -6.50
CA LEU A 198 4.53 13.98 -6.44
C LEU A 198 3.23 13.90 -7.24
N GLY A 199 2.74 15.01 -7.79
CA GLY A 199 1.41 15.08 -8.39
C GLY A 199 1.25 14.15 -9.60
N GLY A 200 0.06 13.54 -9.71
CA GLY A 200 -0.28 12.67 -10.83
C GLY A 200 -0.57 11.23 -10.42
N ASP A 201 -0.54 10.35 -11.42
CA ASP A 201 -0.91 8.93 -11.30
C ASP A 201 0.34 8.05 -11.29
N HIS A 202 0.45 7.20 -10.27
CA HIS A 202 1.60 6.34 -10.02
C HIS A 202 1.16 4.88 -9.98
N VAL A 203 1.78 4.05 -10.81
CA VAL A 203 1.58 2.59 -10.77
C VAL A 203 2.65 1.97 -9.90
N VAL A 204 2.24 1.39 -8.78
CA VAL A 204 3.12 0.67 -7.84
C VAL A 204 2.87 -0.82 -7.91
N LYS A 205 3.93 -1.62 -7.75
CA LYS A 205 3.86 -3.08 -7.87
C LYS A 205 4.61 -3.77 -6.73
N LYS A 206 4.07 -4.88 -6.22
CA LYS A 206 4.72 -5.73 -5.21
C LYS A 206 4.36 -7.18 -5.44
N GLN A 207 5.35 -8.07 -5.33
CA GLN A 207 5.12 -9.51 -5.41
C GLN A 207 4.78 -10.08 -4.04
N LEU A 208 3.97 -11.11 -4.02
CA LEU A 208 3.64 -11.90 -2.84
C LEU A 208 3.62 -13.37 -3.22
N VAL A 209 4.12 -14.22 -2.33
CA VAL A 209 4.00 -15.66 -2.44
C VAL A 209 2.81 -16.13 -1.61
N VAL A 210 1.85 -16.82 -2.22
CA VAL A 210 0.67 -17.38 -1.57
C VAL A 210 0.79 -18.90 -1.59
N VAL A 211 1.06 -19.49 -0.43
CA VAL A 211 1.24 -20.94 -0.24
C VAL A 211 0.00 -21.58 0.38
N ASN A 212 -0.15 -22.90 0.24
CA ASN A 212 -1.37 -23.61 0.66
C ASN A 212 -1.40 -23.95 2.15
N SER A 213 -0.26 -23.99 2.82
CA SER A 213 -0.19 -24.38 4.25
C SER A 213 0.91 -23.65 5.02
N GLU A 214 0.79 -23.65 6.35
CA GLU A 214 1.84 -23.12 7.23
C GLU A 214 3.18 -23.85 7.09
N ASP A 215 3.17 -25.14 6.76
CA ASP A 215 4.39 -25.92 6.58
C ASP A 215 5.12 -25.51 5.29
N GLU A 216 4.39 -25.26 4.20
CA GLU A 216 4.96 -24.66 2.98
C GLU A 216 5.52 -23.27 3.25
N LEU A 217 4.85 -22.45 4.06
CA LEU A 217 5.33 -21.12 4.44
C LEU A 217 6.64 -21.22 5.23
N ARG A 218 6.70 -22.12 6.22
CA ARG A 218 7.92 -22.37 7.02
C ARG A 218 9.06 -22.89 6.16
N TYR A 219 8.76 -23.70 5.14
CA TYR A 219 9.73 -24.16 4.16
C TYR A 219 10.27 -22.98 3.35
N TYR A 220 9.39 -22.19 2.71
CA TYR A 220 9.75 -21.03 1.90
C TYR A 220 10.60 -20.01 2.67
N VAL A 221 10.22 -19.67 3.90
CA VAL A 221 10.98 -18.74 4.75
C VAL A 221 12.39 -19.27 5.06
N ARG A 222 12.58 -20.59 5.11
CA ARG A 222 13.87 -21.22 5.40
C ARG A 222 14.76 -21.36 4.18
N THR A 223 14.20 -21.70 3.03
CA THR A 223 14.96 -22.07 1.82
C THR A 223 14.98 -20.96 0.77
N GLY A 224 13.97 -20.09 0.75
CA GLY A 224 13.68 -19.20 -0.38
C GLY A 224 13.02 -19.90 -1.57
N ASP A 225 12.77 -21.21 -1.45
CA ASP A 225 12.22 -22.06 -2.50
C ASP A 225 10.77 -22.45 -2.20
N LEU A 226 10.00 -22.67 -3.25
CA LEU A 226 8.67 -23.28 -3.16
C LEU A 226 8.82 -24.80 -3.11
N PRO A 227 8.05 -25.51 -2.27
CA PRO A 227 8.09 -26.96 -2.18
C PRO A 227 7.57 -27.66 -3.44
#